data_AF-A0A2K3KI00-F1
#
_entry.id   AF-A0A2K3KI00-F1
#
_cell.length_a   1.000
_cell.length_b   1.000
_cell.length_c   1.000
_cell.angle_alpha   90.00
_cell.angle_beta   90.00
_cell.angle_gamma   90.00
#
_symmetry.space_group_name_H-M   'P 1'
#
loop_
_entity.id
_entity.type
_entity.pdbx_description
1 polymer ?
#
loop_
_entity_poly.entity_id
_entity_poly.type
_entity_poly.pdbx_seq_one_letter_code
_entity_poly.pdbx_strand_id
1 'polypeptide(L)'
;MKQHGGDLPKDFIFPYHPQARAWIARSLLEKDGLFNLSNEEMDVICNLTDGYSGSDMKNLVKDASMGPLREKIRQGVNIVELKKEDMRPVTLQDFKDSLHEVRPSVSPDELGTYEQWNKKFGS
;
A
#
# COMPACT_ATOMS: atom_id res chain seq x y z
N MET A 1 8.68 29.42 -13.28
CA MET A 1 8.65 29.06 -11.85
C MET A 1 8.54 27.54 -11.76
N LYS A 2 9.53 26.88 -11.15
CA LYS A 2 9.59 25.43 -11.04
C LYS A 2 8.58 24.95 -9.99
N GLN A 3 7.80 23.93 -10.33
CA GLN A 3 6.97 23.20 -9.38
C GLN A 3 7.91 22.41 -8.46
N HIS A 4 8.04 22.85 -7.20
CA HIS A 4 8.75 22.08 -6.20
C HIS A 4 7.79 21.03 -5.65
N GLY A 5 7.94 19.79 -6.14
CA GLY A 5 7.57 18.62 -5.35
C GLY A 5 8.36 18.67 -4.06
N GLY A 6 7.67 18.86 -2.95
CA GLY A 6 8.29 18.95 -1.63
C GLY A 6 8.89 17.60 -1.27
N ASP A 7 10.20 17.51 -1.27
CA ASP A 7 10.94 16.45 -0.60
C ASP A 7 10.58 16.48 0.89
N LEU A 8 10.05 15.36 1.40
CA LEU A 8 9.85 15.19 2.84
C LEU A 8 11.20 14.91 3.53
N PRO A 9 11.46 15.51 4.71
CA PRO A 9 12.73 15.33 5.43
C PRO A 9 13.02 13.87 5.80
N LYS A 10 14.31 13.51 5.78
CA LYS A 10 14.81 12.13 5.94
C LYS A 10 14.61 11.51 7.33
N ASP A 11 14.11 12.27 8.31
CA ASP A 11 13.95 11.83 9.69
C ASP A 11 12.48 11.56 10.10
N PHE A 12 11.51 11.72 9.18
CA PHE A 12 10.07 11.71 9.52
C PHE A 12 9.28 10.46 9.09
N ILE A 13 9.93 9.41 8.55
CA ILE A 13 9.22 8.21 8.11
C ILE A 13 9.04 7.26 9.30
N PHE A 14 8.13 7.59 10.21
CA PHE A 14 7.51 6.58 11.05
C PHE A 14 6.52 5.81 10.18
N PRO A 15 6.72 4.49 9.95
CA PRO A 15 5.96 3.70 8.99
C PRO A 15 4.46 3.61 9.30
N TYR A 16 4.04 4.04 10.49
CA TYR A 16 2.68 3.97 11.00
C TYR A 16 1.88 5.27 10.81
N HIS A 17 2.45 6.30 10.17
CA HIS A 17 1.69 7.52 9.88
C HIS A 17 0.83 7.33 8.61
N PRO A 18 -0.45 7.74 8.61
CA PRO A 18 -1.34 7.59 7.44
C PRO A 18 -0.75 8.16 6.14
N GLN A 19 -0.05 9.30 6.22
CA GLN A 19 0.61 9.90 5.04
C GLN A 19 1.76 9.05 4.49
N ALA A 20 2.52 8.38 5.37
CA ALA A 20 3.59 7.48 4.95
C ALA A 20 3.01 6.23 4.26
N ARG A 21 1.92 5.67 4.80
CA ARG A 21 1.19 4.56 4.16
C ARG A 21 0.65 4.94 2.79
N ALA A 22 -0.01 6.10 2.68
CA ALA A 22 -0.50 6.64 1.42
C ALA A 22 0.62 6.81 0.39
N TRP A 23 1.77 7.34 0.82
CA TRP A 23 2.94 7.53 -0.03
C TRP A 23 3.53 6.20 -0.52
N ILE A 24 3.67 5.21 0.36
CA ILE A 24 4.16 3.87 -0.01
C ILE A 24 3.20 3.23 -1.03
N ALA A 25 1.90 3.28 -0.77
CA ALA A 25 0.90 2.72 -1.68
C ALA A 25 0.96 3.37 -3.07
N ARG A 26 0.95 4.70 -3.15
CA ARG A 26 1.07 5.42 -4.44
C ARG A 26 2.38 5.11 -5.14
N SER A 27 3.51 5.23 -4.46
CA SER A 27 4.84 5.08 -5.06
C SER A 27 5.07 3.69 -5.66
N LEU A 28 4.54 2.65 -5.03
CA LEU A 28 4.67 1.28 -5.52
C LEU A 28 3.73 0.98 -6.69
N LEU A 29 2.51 1.54 -6.67
CA LEU A 29 1.51 1.33 -7.70
C LEU A 29 1.81 2.11 -8.99
N GLU A 30 2.38 3.31 -8.87
CA GLU A 30 2.82 4.13 -10.01
C GLU A 30 3.93 3.43 -10.83
N LYS A 31 4.81 2.66 -10.17
CA LYS A 31 5.89 1.93 -10.85
C LYS A 31 5.41 0.92 -11.87
N ASP A 32 4.27 0.27 -11.60
CA ASP A 32 3.78 -0.81 -12.46
C ASP A 32 2.78 -0.30 -13.52
N GLY A 33 2.33 0.95 -13.45
CA GLY A 33 1.42 1.54 -14.44
C GLY A 33 0.05 0.85 -14.52
N LEU A 34 -0.30 0.05 -13.51
CA LEU A 34 -1.52 -0.76 -13.42
C LEU A 34 -2.49 -0.20 -12.38
N PHE A 35 -2.47 1.10 -12.11
CA PHE A 35 -3.21 1.70 -11.00
C PHE A 35 -4.32 2.62 -11.48
N ASN A 36 -5.51 2.46 -10.89
CA ASN A 36 -6.63 3.38 -11.04
C ASN A 36 -7.35 3.56 -9.69
N LEU A 37 -6.68 4.13 -8.69
CA LEU A 37 -7.33 4.55 -7.44
C LEU A 37 -7.41 6.07 -7.35
N SER A 38 -8.58 6.55 -6.98
CA SER A 38 -8.85 7.93 -6.58
C SER A 38 -8.18 8.26 -5.24
N ASN A 39 -8.14 9.56 -4.90
CA ASN A 39 -7.64 9.97 -3.58
C ASN A 39 -8.53 9.41 -2.46
N GLU A 40 -9.84 9.37 -2.68
CA GLU A 40 -10.82 8.85 -1.73
C GLU A 40 -10.63 7.35 -1.48
N GLU A 41 -10.34 6.56 -2.53
CA GLU A 41 -10.00 5.15 -2.37
C GLU A 41 -8.67 4.95 -1.64
N MET A 42 -7.69 5.83 -1.88
CA MET A 42 -6.42 5.82 -1.15
C MET A 42 -6.62 6.10 0.34
N ASP A 43 -7.50 7.03 0.69
CA ASP A 43 -7.84 7.32 2.09
C ASP A 43 -8.51 6.11 2.76
N VAL A 44 -9.39 5.39 2.05
CA VAL A 44 -9.97 4.14 2.55
C VAL A 44 -8.89 3.10 2.82
N ILE A 45 -7.92 2.93 1.92
CA ILE A 45 -6.81 1.98 2.13
C ILE A 45 -5.99 2.38 3.36
N CYS A 46 -5.68 3.67 3.52
CA CYS A 46 -4.90 4.16 4.65
C CYS A 46 -5.58 3.95 6.01
N ASN A 47 -6.92 4.05 6.04
CA ASN A 47 -7.74 3.79 7.21
C ASN A 47 -7.81 2.30 7.55
N LEU A 48 -7.95 1.44 6.53
CA LEU A 48 -8.00 -0.02 6.72
C LEU A 48 -6.65 -0.64 7.11
N THR A 49 -5.56 0.09 6.86
CA THR A 49 -4.18 -0.35 7.11
C THR A 49 -3.59 0.31 8.35
N ASP A 50 -4.44 0.73 9.29
CA ASP A 50 -3.93 1.26 10.55
C ASP A 50 -3.12 0.20 11.31
N GLY A 51 -1.98 0.63 11.87
CA GLY A 51 -1.00 -0.27 12.47
C GLY A 51 -0.09 -1.03 11.49
N TYR A 52 -0.25 -0.88 10.17
CA TYR A 52 0.65 -1.51 9.20
C TYR A 52 2.00 -0.81 9.22
N SER A 53 3.08 -1.59 9.25
CA SER A 53 4.43 -1.10 8.98
C SER A 53 4.64 -0.83 7.49
N GLY A 54 5.76 -0.20 7.13
CA GLY A 54 6.10 0.04 5.73
C GLY A 54 6.36 -1.27 4.96
N SER A 55 6.81 -2.32 5.65
CA SER A 55 6.95 -3.66 5.07
C SER A 55 5.59 -4.33 4.85
N ASP A 56 4.65 -4.16 5.78
CA ASP A 56 3.28 -4.68 5.62
C ASP A 56 2.60 -3.98 4.43
N MET A 57 2.76 -2.66 4.31
CA MET A 57 2.24 -1.90 3.17
C MET A 57 2.85 -2.37 1.84
N LYS A 58 4.16 -2.65 1.79
CA LYS A 58 4.81 -3.21 0.59
C LYS A 58 4.22 -4.56 0.21
N ASN A 59 4.03 -5.44 1.19
CA ASN A 59 3.46 -6.77 0.96
C ASN A 59 2.00 -6.68 0.51
N LEU A 60 1.22 -5.78 1.12
CA LEU A 60 -0.18 -5.53 0.76
C LEU A 60 -0.29 -5.06 -0.69
N VAL A 61 0.49 -4.06 -1.09
CA VAL A 61 0.47 -3.56 -2.46
C VAL A 61 0.87 -4.65 -3.45
N LYS A 62 1.92 -5.42 -3.13
CA LYS A 62 2.36 -6.52 -3.99
C LYS A 62 1.26 -7.58 -4.16
N ASP A 63 0.57 -7.95 -3.08
CA ASP A 63 -0.51 -8.92 -3.17
C ASP A 63 -1.75 -8.36 -3.90
N ALA A 64 -2.10 -7.09 -3.67
CA ALA A 64 -3.21 -6.43 -4.37
C ALA A 64 -2.95 -6.34 -5.88
N SER A 65 -1.71 -6.06 -6.28
CA SER A 65 -1.29 -6.05 -7.69
C SER A 65 -1.44 -7.40 -8.39
N MET A 66 -1.55 -8.51 -7.65
CA MET A 66 -1.81 -9.85 -8.20
C MET A 66 -3.30 -10.13 -8.40
N GLY A 67 -4.20 -9.27 -7.92
CA GLY A 67 -5.65 -9.40 -8.06
C GLY A 67 -6.13 -9.60 -9.50
N PRO A 68 -5.75 -8.73 -10.46
CA PRO A 68 -6.09 -8.89 -11.87
C PRO A 68 -5.63 -10.23 -12.46
N LEU A 69 -4.44 -10.70 -12.10
CA LEU A 69 -3.93 -11.99 -12.56
C LEU A 69 -4.74 -13.16 -11.98
N ARG A 70 -5.05 -13.12 -10.68
CA ARG A 70 -5.90 -14.14 -10.02
C ARG A 70 -7.28 -14.22 -10.68
N GLU A 71 -7.85 -13.09 -11.11
CA GLU A 71 -9.11 -13.04 -11.84
C GLU A 71 -9.03 -13.80 -13.18
N LYS A 72 -7.99 -13.55 -13.99
CA LYS A 72 -7.80 -14.26 -15.27
C LYS A 72 -7.63 -15.76 -15.10
N ILE A 73 -6.89 -16.17 -14.07
CA ILE A 73 -6.71 -17.59 -13.74
C ILE A 73 -8.07 -18.24 -13.40
N ARG A 74 -8.92 -17.57 -12.61
CA ARG A 74 -10.27 -18.06 -12.27
C ARG A 74 -11.20 -18.14 -13.48
N GLN A 75 -11.00 -17.29 -14.48
CA GLN A 75 -11.70 -17.34 -15.77
C GLN A 75 -11.20 -18.47 -16.69
N GLY A 76 -10.17 -19.22 -16.28
CA GLY A 76 -9.62 -20.33 -17.05
C GLY A 76 -8.65 -19.92 -18.15
N VAL A 77 -8.15 -18.67 -18.12
CA VAL A 77 -7.16 -18.21 -19.11
C VAL A 77 -5.82 -18.85 -18.83
N ASN A 78 -5.15 -19.34 -19.88
CA ASN A 78 -3.83 -19.92 -19.78
C ASN A 78 -2.80 -18.85 -19.37
N ILE A 79 -2.15 -19.02 -18.22
CA ILE A 79 -1.20 -18.04 -17.67
C ILE A 79 -0.03 -17.76 -18.62
N VAL A 80 0.34 -18.74 -19.45
CA VAL A 80 1.46 -18.65 -20.38
C VAL A 80 1.13 -17.73 -21.57
N GLU A 81 -0.16 -17.50 -21.83
CA GLU A 81 -0.66 -16.65 -22.92
C GLU A 81 -1.01 -15.24 -22.46
N LEU A 82 -1.12 -15.02 -21.14
CA LEU A 82 -1.48 -13.72 -20.57
C LEU A 82 -0.36 -12.70 -20.76
N LYS A 83 -0.74 -11.54 -21.31
CA LYS A 83 0.11 -10.36 -21.37
C LYS A 83 -0.33 -9.33 -20.34
N LYS A 84 0.54 -8.34 -20.12
CA LYS A 84 0.26 -7.25 -19.17
C LYS A 84 -0.99 -6.46 -19.58
N GLU A 85 -1.21 -6.29 -20.88
CA GLU A 85 -2.33 -5.52 -21.42
C GLU A 85 -3.67 -6.23 -21.23
N ASP A 86 -3.66 -7.54 -20.99
CA ASP A 86 -4.87 -8.30 -20.69
C ASP A 86 -5.34 -8.09 -19.24
N MET A 87 -4.49 -7.53 -18.38
CA MET A 87 -4.79 -7.29 -16.98
C MET A 87 -5.54 -5.96 -16.83
N ARG A 88 -6.66 -6.00 -16.12
CA ARG A 88 -7.32 -4.76 -15.66
C ARG A 88 -6.43 -4.01 -14.66
N PRO A 89 -6.62 -2.69 -14.51
CA PRO A 89 -6.01 -1.96 -13.41
C PRO A 89 -6.39 -2.55 -12.03
N VAL A 90 -5.51 -2.36 -11.07
CA VAL A 90 -5.71 -2.63 -9.65
C VAL A 90 -6.74 -1.63 -9.11
N THR A 91 -7.68 -2.16 -8.33
CA THR A 91 -8.83 -1.45 -7.76
C THR A 91 -8.83 -1.55 -6.24
N LEU A 92 -9.66 -0.75 -5.57
CA LEU A 92 -9.83 -0.82 -4.12
C LEU A 92 -10.26 -2.22 -3.66
N GLN A 93 -11.00 -2.97 -4.49
CA GLN A 93 -11.42 -4.32 -4.15
C GLN A 93 -10.25 -5.27 -4.03
N ASP A 94 -9.22 -5.14 -4.87
CA ASP A 94 -8.02 -5.97 -4.77
C ASP A 94 -7.29 -5.76 -3.43
N PHE A 95 -7.25 -4.51 -2.95
CA PHE A 95 -6.73 -4.20 -1.61
C PHE A 95 -7.58 -4.81 -0.51
N LYS A 96 -8.91 -4.71 -0.61
CA LYS A 96 -9.82 -5.32 0.37
C LYS A 96 -9.64 -6.83 0.45
N ASP A 97 -9.50 -7.49 -0.69
CA ASP A 97 -9.24 -8.92 -0.77
C ASP A 97 -7.88 -9.27 -0.13
N SER A 98 -6.83 -8.50 -0.44
CA SER A 98 -5.48 -8.71 0.08
C SER A 98 -5.32 -8.45 1.57
N LEU A 99 -6.16 -7.60 2.18
CA LEU A 99 -6.18 -7.36 3.63
C LEU A 99 -6.51 -8.62 4.43
N HIS A 100 -7.17 -9.62 3.82
CA HIS A 100 -7.45 -10.90 4.48
C HIS A 100 -6.19 -11.74 4.68
N GLU A 101 -5.21 -11.62 3.78
CA GLU A 101 -3.98 -12.41 3.75
C GLU A 101 -2.81 -11.66 4.39
N VAL A 102 -2.69 -10.36 4.14
CA VAL A 102 -1.62 -9.52 4.68
C VAL A 102 -2.10 -8.86 5.96
N ARG A 103 -1.64 -9.35 7.10
CA ARG A 103 -1.92 -8.79 8.45
C ARG A 103 -0.79 -7.87 8.92
N PRO A 104 -1.07 -6.91 9.83
CA PRO A 104 -0.01 -6.09 10.42
C PRO A 104 0.97 -6.99 11.17
N SER A 105 2.27 -6.77 10.97
CA SER A 105 3.32 -7.57 11.60
C SER A 105 3.71 -7.08 13.00
N VAL A 106 3.24 -5.90 13.39
CA VAL A 106 3.62 -5.22 14.63
C VAL A 106 2.42 -5.20 15.56
N SER A 107 2.63 -5.59 16.82
CA SER A 107 1.55 -5.63 17.79
C SER A 107 1.13 -4.23 18.25
N PRO A 108 -0.13 -4.03 18.68
CA PRO A 108 -0.59 -2.76 19.25
C PRO A 108 0.24 -2.29 20.46
N ASP A 109 0.74 -3.22 21.28
CA ASP A 109 1.56 -2.90 22.45
C ASP A 109 2.93 -2.34 22.07
N GLU A 110 3.55 -2.92 21.03
CA GLU A 110 4.78 -2.39 20.45
C GLU A 110 4.55 -1.01 19.85
N LEU A 111 3.44 -0.80 19.12
CA LEU A 111 3.08 0.51 18.58
C LEU A 111 2.96 1.57 19.68
N GLY A 112 2.25 1.27 20.76
CA GLY A 112 2.12 2.17 21.91
C GLY A 112 3.47 2.51 22.56
N THR A 113 4.38 1.55 22.62
CA THR A 113 5.74 1.76 23.14
C THR A 113 6.56 2.68 22.23
N TYR A 114 6.48 2.48 20.90
CA TYR A 114 7.13 3.36 19.92
C TYR A 114 6.55 4.77 19.93
N GLU A 115 5.23 4.93 20.04
CA GLU A 115 4.59 6.25 20.12
C GLU A 115 5.04 7.02 21.37
N GLN A 116 5.10 6.35 22.53
CA GLN A 116 5.57 6.97 23.77
C GLN A 116 7.04 7.37 23.67
N TRP A 117 7.88 6.51 23.08
CA TRP A 117 9.27 6.83 22.81
C TRP A 117 9.39 8.02 21.87
N ASN A 118 8.59 8.06 20.80
CA ASN A 118 8.58 9.17 19.84
C ASN A 118 8.12 10.49 20.48
N LYS A 119 7.08 10.48 21.32
CA LYS A 119 6.67 11.69 22.07
C LYS A 119 7.78 12.21 22.98
N LYS A 120 8.67 11.33 23.45
CA LYS A 120 9.75 11.67 24.39
C LYS A 120 11.06 12.08 23.72
N PHE A 121 11.34 11.54 22.53
CA PHE A 121 12.65 11.67 21.88
C PHE A 121 12.59 12.02 20.38
N GLY A 122 11.41 12.07 19.78
CA GLY A 122 11.21 12.54 18.40
C GLY A 122 11.46 14.05 18.31
N SER A 123 12.22 14.47 17.27
CA SER A 123 12.51 15.87 16.99
C SER A 123 11.39 16.58 16.23
#